data_AF-A0A842Q328-F1
#
_entry.id   AF-A0A842Q328-F1
#
_cell.length_a   1.000
_cell.length_b   1.000
_cell.length_c   1.000
_cell.angle_alpha   90.00
_cell.angle_beta   90.00
_cell.angle_gamma   90.00
#
_symmetry.space_group_name_H-M   'P 1'
#
loop_
_entity.id
_entity.type
_entity.pdbx_description
1 polymer ?
#
loop_
_entity_poly.entity_id
_entity_poly.type
_entity_poly.pdbx_seq_one_letter_code
_entity_poly.pdbx_strand_id
1 'polypeptide(L)'
;MESKSPARVGLAIKGIDANNINRGDMICPPNTMEASSEKVPVKFKKSAFFKGDISENQTYLISIGLQIKPAKVKPIGGDMLEIISEKPFVFFHRQTCVLLKPDSVGTRIIGKAIIQ
;
A
#
# COMPACT_ATOMS: atom_id res chain seq x y z
N MET A 1 -27.33 -18.92 -4.38
CA MET A 1 -27.20 -17.44 -4.30
C MET A 1 -25.73 -17.11 -4.42
N GLU A 2 -25.39 -16.14 -5.26
CA GLU A 2 -24.02 -15.65 -5.39
C GLU A 2 -23.78 -14.50 -4.41
N SER A 3 -22.56 -14.40 -3.88
CA SER A 3 -22.17 -13.27 -3.05
C SER A 3 -22.00 -12.01 -3.92
N LYS A 4 -22.40 -10.85 -3.39
CA LYS A 4 -22.23 -9.53 -4.04
C LYS A 4 -21.54 -8.56 -3.10
N SER A 5 -20.77 -7.64 -3.67
CA SER A 5 -20.12 -6.58 -2.90
C SER A 5 -21.13 -5.54 -2.41
N PRO A 6 -20.99 -5.01 -1.17
CA PRO A 6 -20.00 -5.37 -0.16
C PRO A 6 -20.45 -6.61 0.66
N ALA A 7 -19.52 -7.52 0.98
CA ALA A 7 -19.80 -8.69 1.82
C ALA A 7 -18.55 -9.19 2.57
N ARG A 8 -18.78 -9.86 3.71
CA ARG A 8 -17.77 -10.66 4.41
C ARG A 8 -18.13 -12.13 4.22
N VAL A 9 -17.27 -12.87 3.54
CA VAL A 9 -17.54 -14.27 3.15
C VAL A 9 -16.42 -15.20 3.61
N GLY A 10 -16.78 -16.43 3.92
CA GLY A 10 -15.83 -17.55 3.94
C GLY A 10 -15.75 -18.14 2.54
N LEU A 11 -14.53 -18.41 2.06
CA LEU A 11 -14.29 -19.04 0.75
C LEU A 11 -13.56 -20.36 0.95
N ALA A 12 -14.09 -21.42 0.36
CA ALA A 12 -13.40 -22.70 0.22
C ALA A 12 -12.75 -22.75 -1.16
N ILE A 13 -11.42 -22.63 -1.22
CA ILE A 13 -10.63 -22.59 -2.47
C ILE A 13 -9.71 -23.80 -2.56
N LYS A 14 -9.39 -24.22 -3.78
CA LYS A 14 -8.46 -25.33 -4.07
C LYS A 14 -7.23 -24.78 -4.79
N GLY A 15 -6.11 -25.52 -4.74
CA GLY A 15 -4.89 -25.19 -5.48
C GLY A 15 -3.92 -24.26 -4.74
N ILE A 16 -4.16 -23.98 -3.47
CA ILE A 16 -3.23 -23.25 -2.59
C ILE A 16 -3.27 -23.87 -1.19
N ASP A 17 -2.10 -23.93 -0.55
CA ASP A 17 -1.99 -24.33 0.86
C ASP A 17 -2.29 -23.14 1.77
N ALA A 18 -2.94 -23.38 2.91
CA ALA A 18 -3.29 -22.32 3.85
C ALA A 18 -2.06 -21.56 4.38
N ASN A 19 -0.92 -22.24 4.51
CA ASN A 19 0.34 -21.62 4.96
C ASN A 19 0.94 -20.66 3.92
N ASN A 20 0.47 -20.71 2.67
CA ASN A 20 0.89 -19.79 1.61
C ASN A 20 0.00 -18.55 1.51
N ILE A 21 -1.01 -18.41 2.38
CA ILE A 21 -1.91 -17.24 2.42
C ILE A 21 -1.50 -16.34 3.59
N ASN A 22 -1.12 -15.12 3.27
CA ASN A 22 -0.68 -14.11 4.22
C ASN A 22 -1.69 -12.97 4.37
N ARG A 23 -1.59 -12.26 5.49
CA ARG A 23 -2.35 -11.02 5.68
C ARG A 23 -1.96 -10.02 4.59
N GLY A 24 -2.96 -9.52 3.88
CA GLY A 24 -2.78 -8.55 2.79
C GLY A 24 -2.77 -9.18 1.41
N ASP A 25 -2.82 -10.52 1.31
CA ASP A 25 -3.01 -11.18 0.02
C ASP A 25 -4.38 -10.83 -0.57
N MET A 26 -4.39 -10.72 -1.90
CA MET A 26 -5.53 -10.30 -2.69
C MET A 26 -5.93 -11.45 -3.60
N ILE A 27 -7.18 -11.91 -3.47
CA ILE A 27 -7.78 -12.85 -4.41
C ILE A 27 -8.56 -12.03 -5.44
N CYS A 28 -8.15 -12.08 -6.69
CA CYS A 28 -8.73 -11.29 -7.76
C CYS A 28 -8.74 -12.06 -9.08
N PRO A 29 -9.63 -11.71 -10.03
CA PRO A 29 -9.55 -12.25 -11.38
C PRO A 29 -8.22 -11.87 -12.06
N PRO A 30 -7.74 -12.66 -13.04
CA PRO A 30 -6.53 -12.33 -13.79
C PRO A 30 -6.60 -10.93 -14.40
N ASN A 31 -5.47 -10.22 -14.42
CA ASN A 31 -5.30 -8.90 -15.05
C ASN A 31 -6.21 -7.78 -14.52
N THR A 32 -6.75 -7.92 -13.31
CA THR A 32 -7.56 -6.86 -12.66
C THR A 32 -6.76 -5.99 -11.69
N MET A 33 -5.56 -6.44 -11.35
CA MET A 33 -4.68 -5.83 -10.36
C MET A 33 -3.26 -5.79 -10.92
N GLU A 34 -2.49 -4.81 -10.48
CA GLU A 34 -1.09 -4.64 -10.81
C GLU A 34 -0.22 -5.06 -9.62
N ALA A 35 0.88 -5.76 -9.90
CA ALA A 35 1.95 -5.98 -8.94
C ALA A 35 3.07 -4.97 -9.22
N SER A 36 3.46 -4.19 -8.20
CA SER A 36 4.56 -3.24 -8.35
C SER A 36 5.83 -3.98 -8.72
N SER A 37 6.57 -3.47 -9.71
CA SER A 37 7.93 -3.91 -9.99
C SER A 37 8.86 -3.44 -8.86
N GLU A 38 9.22 -2.16 -8.87
CA GLU A 38 10.14 -1.55 -7.89
C GLU A 38 9.73 -0.14 -7.47
N LYS A 39 9.15 0.63 -8.40
CA LYS A 39 8.78 2.05 -8.20
C LYS A 39 7.31 2.26 -8.51
N VAL A 40 6.59 2.85 -7.56
CA VAL A 40 5.18 3.19 -7.73
C VAL A 40 5.01 4.70 -7.61
N PRO A 41 4.64 5.41 -8.70
CA PRO A 41 4.38 6.83 -8.65
C PRO A 41 3.05 7.08 -7.93
N VAL A 42 3.05 8.01 -6.99
CA VAL A 42 1.87 8.37 -6.22
C VAL A 42 1.73 9.88 -6.08
N LYS A 43 0.49 10.35 -6.09
CA LYS A 43 0.17 11.73 -5.73
C LYS A 43 -0.03 11.82 -4.23
N PHE A 44 0.88 12.47 -3.53
CA PHE A 44 0.92 12.54 -2.08
C PHE A 44 0.28 13.82 -1.54
N LYS A 45 -0.49 13.70 -0.46
CA LYS A 45 -1.01 14.80 0.33
C LYS A 45 -0.61 14.61 1.79
N LYS A 46 0.28 15.50 2.27
CA LYS A 46 0.73 15.56 3.65
C LYS A 46 -0.45 15.77 4.61
N SER A 47 -0.40 15.09 5.75
CA SER A 47 -1.37 15.28 6.83
C SER A 47 -1.13 16.61 7.56
N ALA A 48 -2.19 17.34 7.89
CA ALA A 48 -2.10 18.57 8.68
C ALA A 48 -1.55 18.33 10.11
N PHE A 49 -1.65 17.09 10.60
CA PHE A 49 -1.17 16.70 11.93
C PHE A 49 0.31 16.31 11.94
N PHE A 50 0.93 16.16 10.77
CA PHE A 50 2.34 15.81 10.65
C PHE A 50 3.18 17.07 10.38
N LYS A 51 3.98 17.48 11.37
CA LYS A 51 4.82 18.68 11.29
C LYS A 51 6.22 18.42 10.69
N GLY A 52 6.64 17.17 10.57
CA GLY A 52 7.96 16.82 10.02
C GLY A 52 7.99 16.86 8.50
N ASP A 53 9.17 16.76 7.91
CA ASP A 53 9.34 16.68 6.46
C ASP A 53 9.63 15.26 5.99
N ILE A 54 9.38 15.04 4.70
CA ILE A 54 9.69 13.77 4.04
C ILE A 54 11.13 13.83 3.58
N SER A 55 11.91 12.84 4.01
CA SER A 55 13.31 12.64 3.63
C SER A 55 13.48 11.28 2.97
N GLU A 56 14.29 11.24 1.90
CA GLU A 56 14.67 10.02 1.17
C GLU A 56 15.52 9.05 2.02
N ASN A 57 16.20 9.58 3.05
CA ASN A 57 17.10 8.81 3.90
C ASN A 57 16.36 8.03 5.01
N GLN A 58 15.04 8.15 5.06
CA GLN A 58 14.21 7.53 6.09
C GLN A 58 13.39 6.38 5.50
N THR A 59 13.15 5.36 6.33
CA THR A 59 12.25 4.26 5.98
C THR A 59 10.84 4.59 6.46
N TYR A 60 9.86 4.37 5.60
CA TYR A 60 8.44 4.54 5.88
C TYR A 60 7.74 3.18 5.78
N LEU A 61 6.53 3.10 6.32
CA LEU A 61 5.61 2.00 6.07
C LEU A 61 4.51 2.50 5.14
N ILE A 62 4.22 1.73 4.10
CA ILE A 62 3.13 2.05 3.16
C ILE A 62 2.01 1.05 3.40
N SER A 63 0.80 1.57 3.60
CA SER A 63 -0.41 0.78 3.70
C SER A 63 -1.23 0.92 2.42
N ILE A 64 -1.40 -0.20 1.71
CA ILE A 64 -2.30 -0.36 0.56
C ILE A 64 -3.33 -1.43 0.94
N GLY A 65 -4.53 -0.99 1.34
CA GLY A 65 -5.50 -1.89 1.95
C GLY A 65 -4.92 -2.57 3.20
N LEU A 66 -4.83 -3.89 3.19
CA LEU A 66 -4.25 -4.68 4.28
C LEU A 66 -2.75 -4.99 4.11
N GLN A 67 -2.14 -4.60 2.99
CA GLN A 67 -0.70 -4.74 2.79
C GLN A 67 0.03 -3.59 3.47
N ILE A 68 0.81 -3.90 4.50
CA ILE A 68 1.68 -2.93 5.19
C ILE A 68 3.11 -3.41 5.03
N LYS A 69 3.92 -2.69 4.24
CA LYS A 69 5.31 -3.07 3.96
C LYS A 69 6.23 -1.85 4.06
N PRO A 70 7.50 -2.04 4.43
CA PRO A 70 8.49 -0.97 4.44
C PRO A 70 8.80 -0.50 3.02
N ALA A 71 8.98 0.80 2.86
CA ALA A 71 9.38 1.43 1.61
C ALA A 71 10.17 2.71 1.87
N LYS A 72 11.00 3.08 0.90
CA LYS A 72 11.58 4.41 0.78
C LYS A 72 10.67 5.27 -0.09
N VAL A 73 10.75 6.58 0.08
CA VAL A 73 10.00 7.52 -0.74
C VAL A 73 10.96 8.54 -1.34
N LYS A 74 10.78 8.83 -2.63
CA LYS A 74 11.57 9.81 -3.36
C LYS A 74 10.66 10.88 -3.96
N PRO A 75 10.82 12.17 -3.63
CA PRO A 75 10.12 13.24 -4.32
C PRO A 75 10.53 13.31 -5.78
N ILE A 76 9.56 13.34 -6.70
CA ILE A 76 9.81 13.47 -8.15
C ILE A 76 9.32 14.80 -8.72
N GLY A 77 8.91 15.74 -7.86
CA GLY A 77 8.47 17.08 -8.22
C GLY A 77 6.98 17.32 -7.96
N GLY A 78 6.62 18.55 -7.57
CA GLY A 78 5.26 18.92 -7.18
C GLY A 78 4.74 18.06 -6.02
N ASP A 79 3.49 17.59 -6.13
CA ASP A 79 2.85 16.71 -5.15
C ASP A 79 3.09 15.21 -5.41
N MET A 80 4.10 14.86 -6.22
CA MET A 80 4.36 13.47 -6.64
C MET A 80 5.54 12.86 -5.87
N LEU A 81 5.34 11.62 -5.42
CA LEU A 81 6.37 10.79 -4.80
C LEU A 81 6.50 9.46 -5.55
N GLU A 82 7.70 8.92 -5.63
CA GLU A 82 7.95 7.51 -5.94
C GLU A 82 8.05 6.72 -4.65
N ILE A 83 7.23 5.67 -4.52
CA ILE A 83 7.37 4.66 -3.48
C ILE A 83 8.30 3.56 -4.01
N ILE A 84 9.35 3.25 -3.26
CA ILE A 84 10.36 2.26 -3.60
C ILE A 84 10.37 1.18 -2.52
N SER A 85 9.99 -0.05 -2.85
CA SER A 85 9.97 -1.17 -1.91
C SER A 85 10.64 -2.41 -2.49
N GLU A 86 11.30 -3.16 -1.63
CA GLU A 86 11.91 -4.45 -1.98
C GLU A 86 10.84 -5.53 -2.21
N LYS A 87 9.70 -5.43 -1.51
CA LYS A 87 8.61 -6.38 -1.64
C LYS A 87 7.50 -5.78 -2.51
N PRO A 88 6.99 -6.52 -3.50
CA PRO A 88 5.98 -5.99 -4.41
C PRO A 88 4.68 -5.72 -3.66
N PHE A 89 4.00 -4.63 -4.01
CA PHE A 89 2.62 -4.34 -3.62
C PHE A 89 1.67 -4.76 -4.71
N VAL A 90 0.50 -5.28 -4.34
CA VAL A 90 -0.60 -5.50 -5.28
C VAL A 90 -1.59 -4.35 -5.15
N PHE A 91 -1.93 -3.66 -6.23
CA PHE A 91 -2.80 -2.49 -6.22
C PHE A 91 -3.63 -2.36 -7.50
N PHE A 92 -4.59 -1.44 -7.50
CA PHE A 92 -5.30 -1.01 -8.71
C PHE A 92 -5.12 0.49 -8.94
N HIS A 93 -5.27 0.93 -10.18
CA HIS A 93 -5.14 2.33 -10.56
C HIS A 93 -6.06 3.23 -9.70
N ARG A 94 -5.53 4.35 -9.21
CA ARG A 94 -6.21 5.31 -8.30
C ARG A 94 -6.59 4.75 -6.93
N GLN A 95 -6.03 3.61 -6.53
CA GLN A 95 -6.19 3.15 -5.15
C GLN A 95 -5.54 4.13 -4.17
N THR A 96 -6.22 4.38 -3.06
CA THR A 96 -5.68 5.19 -1.97
C THR A 96 -4.72 4.36 -1.14
N CYS A 97 -3.56 4.93 -0.84
CA CYS A 97 -2.60 4.39 0.11
C CYS A 97 -2.31 5.39 1.23
N VAL A 98 -1.81 4.89 2.35
CA VAL A 98 -1.46 5.70 3.52
C VAL A 98 0.03 5.54 3.79
N LEU A 99 0.71 6.67 3.90
CA LEU A 99 2.10 6.70 4.33
C LEU A 99 2.16 6.83 5.85
N LEU A 100 2.99 5.99 6.43
CA LEU A 100 3.19 5.87 7.86
C LEU A 100 4.68 6.05 8.17
N LYS A 101 5.00 6.75 9.25
CA LYS A 101 6.36 6.90 9.76
C LYS A 101 6.47 6.16 11.09
N PRO A 102 7.31 5.12 11.20
CA PRO A 102 7.68 4.56 12.49
C PRO A 102 8.51 5.59 13.26
N ASP A 103 8.15 5.80 14.51
CA ASP A 103 8.82 6.68 15.48
C ASP A 103 9.08 5.87 16.76
N SER A 104 9.91 6.40 17.66
CA SER A 104 10.31 5.77 18.93
C SER A 104 9.13 5.34 19.82
N VAL A 105 8.00 6.04 19.73
CA VAL A 105 6.80 5.78 20.54
C VAL A 105 5.74 4.95 19.79
N GLY A 106 5.86 4.82 18.46
CA GLY A 106 4.90 4.10 17.63
C GLY A 106 4.83 4.63 16.21
N THR A 107 3.84 4.15 15.45
CA THR A 107 3.69 4.48 14.03
C THR A 107 2.70 5.62 13.84
N ARG A 108 3.13 6.72 13.19
CA ARG A 108 2.28 7.90 12.91
C ARG A 108 1.88 7.98 11.45
N ILE A 109 0.67 8.45 11.18
CA ILE A 109 0.21 8.74 9.82
C ILE A 109 0.81 10.06 9.36
N ILE A 110 1.57 10.03 8.25
CA ILE A 110 2.19 11.24 7.69
C ILE A 110 1.38 11.86 6.55
N GLY A 111 0.52 11.08 5.90
CA GLY A 111 -0.35 11.56 4.84
C GLY A 111 -1.02 10.45 4.07
N LYS A 112 -1.82 10.85 3.09
CA LYS A 112 -2.46 9.94 2.14
C LYS A 112 -1.82 10.12 0.76
N ALA A 113 -1.80 9.06 -0.02
CA ALA A 113 -1.38 9.10 -1.40
C ALA A 113 -2.39 8.37 -2.30
N ILE A 114 -2.40 8.75 -3.57
CA ILE A 114 -3.23 8.10 -4.60
C ILE A 114 -2.29 7.55 -5.66
N ILE A 115 -2.34 6.24 -5.88
CA ILE A 115 -1.53 5.56 -6.89
C ILE A 115 -1.94 6.05 -8.28
N GLN A 116 -0.96 6.45 -9.09
CA GLN A 116 -1.16 6.86 -10.48
C GLN A 116 -0.99 5.69 -11.44
#